data_AF-A0A534RV74-F1
#
_entry.id   AF-A0A534RV74-F1
#
_cell.length_a   1.000
_cell.length_b   1.000
_cell.length_c   1.000
_cell.angle_alpha   90.00
_cell.angle_beta   90.00
_cell.angle_gamma   90.00
#
_symmetry.space_group_name_H-M   'P 1'
#
loop_
_entity.id
_entity.type
_entity.pdbx_description
1 polymer ?
#
loop_
_entity_poly.entity_id
_entity_poly.type
_entity_poly.pdbx_seq_one_letter_code
_entity_poly.pdbx_strand_id
1 'polypeptide(L)'
;MRGERRPAPRGRRAAALSTAIGLLVLPAVGGTLVVKDNLYAVKAMGDTEAWAVGNFGSIYHTRDAGKTWQSRESGTKNPLFGVDFADGT
;
A
#
# COMPACT_ATOMS: atom_id res chain seq x y z
N MET A 1 3.92 43.13 -48.96
CA MET A 1 3.07 41.92 -49.07
C MET A 1 3.64 40.86 -48.13
N ARG A 2 3.00 40.64 -46.98
CA ARG A 2 3.44 39.67 -45.95
C ARG A 2 2.36 38.59 -45.87
N GLY A 3 2.63 37.43 -46.48
CA GLY A 3 1.73 36.27 -46.48
C GLY A 3 2.31 35.18 -45.60
N GLU A 4 1.66 34.94 -44.47
CA GLU A 4 1.98 33.85 -43.54
C GLU A 4 1.67 32.50 -44.19
N ARG A 5 2.59 31.53 -44.12
CA ARG A 5 2.26 30.10 -44.21
C ARG A 5 3.23 29.30 -43.35
N ARG A 6 2.76 28.85 -42.18
CA ARG A 6 3.35 27.70 -41.47
C ARG A 6 2.63 26.43 -41.91
N PRO A 7 3.36 25.32 -42.08
CA PRO A 7 2.79 24.01 -41.79
C PRO A 7 3.63 23.19 -40.79
N ALA A 8 2.91 22.30 -40.12
CA ALA A 8 3.21 21.54 -38.91
C ALA A 8 4.07 20.25 -39.14
N PRO A 9 4.40 19.47 -38.09
CA PRO A 9 5.44 18.44 -38.11
C PRO A 9 4.98 17.10 -38.68
N ARG A 10 5.93 16.30 -39.18
CA ARG A 10 5.69 14.95 -39.72
C ARG A 10 5.52 13.93 -38.58
N GLY A 11 4.38 13.26 -38.55
CA GLY A 11 4.15 12.04 -37.77
C GLY A 11 3.80 10.86 -38.68
N ARG A 12 4.35 9.67 -38.37
CA ARG A 12 3.79 8.33 -38.69
C ARG A 12 4.29 7.36 -37.60
N ARG A 13 3.57 7.25 -36.48
CA ARG A 13 2.53 6.23 -36.15
C ARG A 13 3.10 4.88 -35.71
N ALA A 14 2.91 4.56 -34.42
CA ALA A 14 2.06 3.46 -34.00
C ALA A 14 1.50 3.79 -32.60
N ALA A 15 0.21 3.58 -32.43
CA ALA A 15 -0.54 3.85 -31.20
C ALA A 15 -0.77 2.54 -30.44
N ALA A 16 -0.67 2.57 -29.13
CA ALA A 16 -1.62 1.89 -28.26
C ALA A 16 -2.10 2.93 -27.24
N LEU A 17 -3.35 3.34 -27.38
CA LEU A 17 -4.02 4.24 -26.45
C LEU A 17 -4.18 3.51 -25.11
N SER A 18 -3.73 4.15 -24.04
CA SER A 18 -4.41 4.05 -22.75
C SER A 18 -4.55 5.46 -22.23
N THR A 19 -5.62 6.13 -22.67
CA THR A 19 -6.16 7.27 -21.96
C THR A 19 -6.75 6.79 -20.64
N ALA A 20 -6.23 7.30 -19.52
CA ALA A 20 -7.02 8.09 -18.58
C ALA A 20 -6.09 8.73 -17.53
N ILE A 21 -6.09 10.08 -17.54
CA ILE A 21 -6.27 10.96 -16.36
C ILE A 21 -5.32 10.74 -15.19
N GLY A 22 -4.56 11.79 -14.83
CA GLY A 22 -3.62 11.80 -13.71
C GLY A 22 -4.15 11.04 -12.49
N LEU A 23 -3.41 10.00 -12.08
CA LEU A 23 -3.70 9.28 -10.87
C LEU A 23 -3.34 10.20 -9.70
N LEU A 24 -4.29 11.03 -9.30
CA LEU A 24 -4.36 11.45 -7.91
C LEU A 24 -4.49 10.14 -7.12
N VAL A 25 -3.37 9.67 -6.57
CA VAL A 25 -3.39 8.69 -5.50
C VAL A 25 -4.05 9.41 -4.35
N LEU A 26 -5.37 9.34 -4.28
CA LEU A 26 -6.09 9.63 -3.07
C LEU A 26 -5.43 8.72 -2.03
N PRO A 27 -4.92 9.25 -0.89
CA PRO A 27 -4.70 8.36 0.22
C PRO A 27 -6.07 7.70 0.40
N ALA A 28 -6.12 6.37 0.30
CA ALA A 28 -7.33 5.68 0.67
C ALA A 28 -7.60 6.16 2.09
N VAL A 29 -8.58 7.04 2.26
CA VAL A 29 -9.16 7.35 3.56
C VAL A 29 -10.01 6.14 3.90
N GLY A 30 -9.39 4.94 3.90
CA GLY A 30 -9.80 3.85 4.75
C GLY A 30 -9.39 4.33 6.12
N GLY A 31 -10.41 4.64 6.93
CA GLY A 31 -10.28 5.44 8.15
C GLY A 31 -9.01 5.11 8.94
N THR A 32 -8.42 6.14 9.55
CA THR A 32 -7.35 5.98 10.54
C THR A 32 -7.68 4.76 11.38
N LEU A 33 -6.88 3.70 11.23
CA LEU A 33 -7.04 2.52 12.03
C LEU A 33 -6.68 2.96 13.45
N VAL A 34 -7.69 3.36 14.22
CA VAL A 34 -7.52 3.67 15.62
C VAL A 34 -7.28 2.33 16.28
N VAL A 35 -6.00 1.98 16.40
CA VAL A 35 -5.57 0.83 17.19
C VAL A 35 -5.94 1.16 18.63
N LYS A 36 -7.08 0.65 19.08
CA LYS A 36 -7.54 0.77 20.48
C LYS A 36 -6.86 -0.24 21.39
N ASP A 37 -6.06 -1.13 20.81
CA ASP A 37 -5.46 -2.27 21.48
C ASP A 37 -3.98 -2.01 21.77
N ASN A 38 -3.50 -2.45 22.93
CA ASN A 38 -2.06 -2.44 23.17
C ASN A 38 -1.39 -3.43 22.22
N LEU A 39 -0.44 -2.95 21.42
CA LEU A 39 0.43 -3.80 20.61
C LEU A 39 1.65 -4.18 21.42
N TYR A 40 2.04 -5.45 21.33
CA TYR A 40 3.16 -6.01 22.10
C TYR A 40 4.38 -6.29 21.24
N ALA A 41 4.19 -6.58 19.95
CA ALA A 41 5.30 -6.85 19.04
C ALA A 41 5.00 -6.42 17.61
N VAL A 42 6.06 -6.11 16.88
CA VAL A 42 6.09 -5.92 15.43
C VAL A 42 7.33 -6.60 14.87
N LYS A 43 7.20 -7.33 13.75
CA LYS A 43 8.33 -7.92 13.03
C LYS A 43 8.20 -7.70 11.52
N ALA A 44 9.27 -7.23 10.90
CA ALA A 44 9.37 -7.04 9.46
C ALA A 44 9.81 -8.34 8.76
N MET A 45 9.20 -8.61 7.61
CA MET A 45 9.57 -9.65 6.64
C MET A 45 10.06 -8.93 5.39
N GLY A 46 11.31 -8.47 5.41
CA GLY A 46 11.89 -7.64 4.34
C GLY A 46 11.52 -6.16 4.43
N ASP A 47 11.74 -5.43 3.33
CA ASP A 47 11.72 -3.96 3.32
C ASP A 47 10.31 -3.35 3.34
N THR A 48 9.31 -4.09 2.87
CA THR A 48 7.95 -3.55 2.67
C THR A 48 6.88 -4.27 3.46
N GLU A 49 7.13 -5.49 3.94
CA GLU A 49 6.14 -6.33 4.59
C GLU A 49 6.44 -6.45 6.09
N ALA A 50 5.42 -6.31 6.94
CA ALA A 50 5.58 -6.45 8.39
C ALA A 50 4.26 -6.84 9.07
N TRP A 51 4.38 -7.47 10.23
CA TRP A 51 3.26 -7.94 11.04
C TRP A 51 3.35 -7.37 12.46
N ALA A 52 2.23 -6.96 13.03
CA ALA A 52 2.11 -6.48 14.40
C ALA A 52 1.01 -7.24 15.14
N VAL A 53 1.21 -7.49 16.43
CA VAL A 53 0.29 -8.27 17.27
C VAL A 53 0.06 -7.61 18.63
N GLY A 54 -1.10 -7.88 19.25
CA GLY A 54 -1.47 -7.21 20.50
C GLY A 54 -2.59 -7.86 21.30
N ASN A 55 -3.23 -7.05 22.13
CA ASN A 55 -4.41 -7.41 22.91
C ASN A 55 -5.57 -7.91 22.04
N PHE A 56 -6.50 -8.64 22.67
CA PHE A 56 -7.74 -9.14 22.03
C PHE A 56 -7.52 -9.98 20.77
N GLY A 57 -6.35 -10.60 20.62
CA GLY A 57 -6.00 -11.37 19.43
C GLY A 57 -5.74 -10.51 18.20
N SER A 58 -5.45 -9.22 18.36
CA SER A 58 -5.24 -8.30 17.25
C SER A 58 -4.00 -8.67 16.45
N ILE A 59 -4.18 -8.77 15.13
CA ILE A 59 -3.13 -8.98 14.14
C ILE A 59 -3.29 -7.91 13.07
N TYR A 60 -2.19 -7.22 12.75
CA TYR A 60 -2.12 -6.25 11.68
C TYR A 60 -0.99 -6.57 10.72
N HIS A 61 -1.22 -6.32 9.44
CA HIS A 61 -0.28 -6.59 8.36
C HIS A 61 -0.13 -5.38 7.44
N THR A 62 1.10 -5.02 7.09
CA THR A 62 1.43 -3.99 6.10
C THR A 62 2.20 -4.61 4.92
N ARG A 63 2.03 -4.01 3.73
CA ARG A 63 2.81 -4.33 2.51
C ARG A 63 3.47 -3.09 1.89
N ASP A 64 3.43 -1.98 2.60
CA ASP A 64 3.90 -0.68 2.12
C ASP A 64 4.80 0.03 3.15
N ALA A 65 5.63 -0.76 3.85
CA ALA A 65 6.57 -0.30 4.86
C ALA A 65 5.89 0.45 6.03
N GLY A 66 4.72 -0.04 6.44
CA GLY A 66 3.99 0.48 7.60
C GLY A 66 3.19 1.75 7.35
N LYS A 67 3.05 2.19 6.09
CA LYS A 67 2.21 3.34 5.73
C LYS A 67 0.73 3.02 5.91
N THR A 68 0.31 1.81 5.55
CA THR A 68 -1.04 1.31 5.77
C THR A 68 -1.00 -0.09 6.39
N TRP A 69 -2.00 -0.37 7.23
CA TRP A 69 -2.14 -1.62 7.97
C TRP A 69 -3.53 -2.21 7.77
N GLN A 70 -3.58 -3.53 7.58
CA GLN A 70 -4.81 -4.30 7.42
C GLN A 70 -4.98 -5.23 8.61
N SER A 71 -6.15 -5.21 9.23
CA SER A 71 -6.49 -6.17 10.29
C SER A 71 -6.65 -7.57 9.72
N ARG A 72 -6.22 -8.58 10.49
CA ARG A 72 -6.35 -10.00 10.18
C ARG A 72 -6.98 -10.72 11.35
N GLU A 73 -7.87 -11.66 11.07
CA GLU A 73 -8.46 -12.50 12.11
C GLU A 73 -7.42 -13.51 12.61
N SER A 74 -7.30 -13.61 13.93
CA SER A 74 -6.44 -14.59 14.60
C SER A 74 -7.18 -15.86 15.02
N GLY A 75 -8.52 -15.82 15.04
CA GLY A 75 -9.35 -16.88 15.60
C GLY A 75 -9.34 -16.96 17.14
N THR A 76 -8.69 -16.02 17.82
CA THR A 76 -8.64 -15.96 19.30
C THR A 76 -8.87 -14.54 19.81
N LYS A 77 -9.25 -14.43 21.08
CA LYS A 77 -9.30 -13.15 21.81
C LYS A 77 -8.16 -13.03 22.83
N ASN A 78 -7.31 -14.05 22.95
CA ASN A 78 -6.18 -14.00 23.87
C ASN A 78 -5.14 -12.98 23.38
N PRO A 79 -4.46 -12.28 24.29
CA PRO A 79 -3.34 -11.42 23.92
C PRO A 79 -2.25 -12.19 23.18
N LEU A 80 -1.74 -11.59 22.10
CA LEU A 80 -0.62 -12.11 21.32
C LEU A 80 0.62 -11.28 21.63
N PHE A 81 1.60 -11.89 22.29
CA PHE A 81 2.77 -11.18 22.82
C PHE A 81 3.97 -11.12 21.87
N GLY A 82 3.99 -11.95 20.83
CA GLY A 82 5.14 -12.06 19.94
C GLY A 82 4.73 -12.50 18.55
N VAL A 83 5.53 -12.09 17.57
CA VAL A 83 5.43 -12.52 16.18
C VAL A 83 6.84 -12.87 15.69
N ASP A 84 6.95 -14.01 15.05
CA ASP A 84 8.18 -14.50 14.47
C ASP A 84 7.89 -15.14 13.11
N PHE A 85 8.91 -15.21 12.26
CA PHE A 85 8.88 -15.91 10.99
C PHE A 85 9.83 -17.09 11.09
N ALA A 86 9.34 -18.28 10.80
CA ALA A 86 10.21 -19.43 10.64
C ALA A 86 11.18 -19.15 9.48
N ASP A 87 12.45 -19.51 9.67
CA ASP A 87 13.41 -19.50 8.58
C ASP A 87 12.88 -20.42 7.46
N GLY A 88 12.80 -19.88 6.24
CA GLY A 88 12.45 -20.66 5.06
C GLY A 88 13.65 -21.50 4.65
N THR A 89 13.56 -22.83 4.80
CA THR A 89 14.48 -23.78 4.16
C THR A 89 14.16 -23.94 2.68
#